data_AF-A0A7C5G8N5-F1
#
_entry.id   AF-A0A7C5G8N5-F1
#
_cell.length_a   1.000
_cell.length_b   1.000
_cell.length_c   1.000
_cell.angle_alpha   90.00
_cell.angle_beta   90.00
_cell.angle_gamma   90.00
#
_symmetry.space_group_name_H-M   'P 1'
#
loop_
_entity.id
_entity.type
_entity.pdbx_description
1 polymer ?
#
loop_
_entity_poly.entity_id
_entity_poly.type
_entity_poly.pdbx_seq_one_letter_code
_entity_poly.pdbx_strand_id
1 'polypeptide(L)'
;MRVSQGKVSSNGQAGRLLMQEPLFSFILVTCQRGAELALKREVMRRTPALHPAYSRPGFVTFKAADLLLTPSFQLEAVFARAWAFSLGKLTGTTPEARAEEAWQKTEGFPIRWVHVWPVDALPVGDYDFEPRLTAEAFDVHRLLIERCPRKGQLDPQAENLCTPAKVGDWVLDCVLVREGEWFLGVHQVREFPSRYPGGLLPLELPPEAVSRAYLKMEEALRWSGFPLRPGGRWLEIGCAPGGSAQALLAHGQIVIGVDPAEVDPRVREHPNFTHIKKRISRVPRKLFRKVRWLAADMNVAPNYTLEVVESIVLNQYVSIRGMLLTLKLLDWSDAERIDQYLERIRSWGFNKVRARQLQFNRQEFCVAALQQPFRRKPLPARLRRRRPTSKSRSSTLNSAPQSPSTNLSSEQP
;
A
#
# COMPACT_ATOMS: atom_id res chain seq x y z
N MET A 1 31.83 8.31 -73.49
CA MET A 1 32.39 6.98 -73.15
C MET A 1 32.74 6.95 -71.66
N ARG A 2 32.30 5.88 -70.99
CA ARG A 2 32.66 5.37 -69.64
C ARG A 2 32.17 6.11 -68.38
N VAL A 3 31.14 5.48 -67.82
CA VAL A 3 30.77 5.43 -66.40
C VAL A 3 31.80 4.62 -65.60
N SER A 4 32.14 5.03 -64.38
CA SER A 4 32.51 4.10 -63.29
C SER A 4 32.34 4.74 -61.91
N GLN A 5 31.75 3.94 -61.01
CA GLN A 5 31.24 4.23 -59.67
C GLN A 5 32.32 4.32 -58.57
N GLY A 6 31.96 4.85 -57.39
CA GLY A 6 32.58 4.38 -56.14
C GLY A 6 32.51 5.27 -54.89
N LYS A 7 31.60 4.92 -53.97
CA LYS A 7 31.61 5.11 -52.49
C LYS A 7 31.30 6.49 -51.90
N VAL A 8 30.03 6.70 -51.57
CA VAL A 8 29.59 7.52 -50.43
C VAL A 8 29.49 6.60 -49.22
N SER A 9 30.32 6.84 -48.20
CA SER A 9 30.25 6.12 -46.93
C SER A 9 29.03 6.56 -46.14
N SER A 10 28.13 5.62 -45.88
CA SER A 10 27.06 5.72 -44.90
C SER A 10 27.65 5.85 -43.49
N ASN A 11 27.49 7.01 -42.86
CA ASN A 11 27.48 7.08 -41.40
C ASN A 11 26.11 7.60 -40.99
N GLY A 12 25.25 6.63 -40.65
CA GLY A 12 23.92 6.88 -40.11
C GLY A 12 24.03 7.54 -38.75
N GLN A 13 23.77 8.84 -38.70
CA GLN A 13 23.16 9.44 -37.53
C GLN A 13 21.66 9.17 -37.63
N ALA A 14 21.24 8.04 -37.05
CA ALA A 14 19.84 7.86 -36.69
C ALA A 14 19.48 8.97 -35.71
N GLY A 15 18.82 10.01 -36.21
CA GLY A 15 18.19 11.02 -35.37
C GLY A 15 17.27 10.30 -34.40
N ARG A 16 17.61 10.33 -33.11
CA ARG A 16 16.60 10.19 -32.07
C ARG A 16 15.61 11.32 -32.32
N LEU A 17 14.46 11.00 -32.92
CA LEU A 17 13.27 11.81 -32.72
C LEU A 17 13.11 11.92 -31.20
N LEU A 18 13.43 13.08 -30.66
CA LEU A 18 12.98 13.47 -29.33
C LEU A 18 11.46 13.49 -29.46
N MET A 19 10.79 12.38 -29.12
CA MET A 19 9.36 12.41 -28.87
C MET A 19 9.17 13.48 -27.80
N GLN A 20 8.55 14.61 -28.18
CA GLN A 20 8.16 15.62 -27.22
C GLN A 20 7.24 14.94 -26.20
N GLU A 21 7.60 15.00 -24.92
CA GLU A 21 6.76 14.42 -23.88
C GLU A 21 5.40 15.12 -23.89
N PRO A 22 4.29 14.37 -23.75
CA PRO A 22 2.97 14.98 -23.70
C PRO A 22 2.87 15.90 -22.47
N LEU A 23 2.41 17.12 -22.71
CA LEU A 23 2.16 18.12 -21.66
C LEU A 23 0.67 18.14 -21.33
N PHE A 24 0.35 18.11 -20.03
CA PHE A 24 -1.02 18.18 -19.56
C PHE A 24 -1.27 19.48 -18.79
N SER A 25 -2.50 20.02 -18.90
CA SER A 25 -2.91 21.21 -18.14
C SER A 25 -3.83 20.87 -16.97
N PHE A 26 -4.33 19.63 -16.90
CA PHE A 26 -5.26 19.19 -15.86
C PHE A 26 -4.94 17.80 -15.36
N ILE A 27 -5.23 17.56 -14.09
CA ILE A 27 -5.38 16.22 -13.53
C ILE A 27 -6.82 16.02 -13.07
N LEU A 28 -7.29 14.79 -13.14
CA LEU A 28 -8.50 14.33 -12.46
C LEU A 28 -8.10 13.50 -11.24
N VAL A 29 -8.89 13.58 -10.17
CA VAL A 29 -8.63 12.91 -8.90
C VAL A 29 -9.94 12.39 -8.34
N THR A 30 -9.98 11.12 -7.97
CA THR A 30 -11.03 10.56 -7.12
C THR A 30 -10.55 10.44 -5.68
N CYS A 31 -11.45 10.71 -4.75
CA CYS A 31 -11.25 10.54 -3.32
C CYS A 31 -12.49 9.88 -2.70
N GLN A 32 -12.41 9.55 -1.41
CA GLN A 32 -13.63 9.20 -0.70
C GLN A 32 -14.61 10.37 -0.70
N ARG A 33 -15.90 10.07 -0.82
CA ARG A 33 -16.95 11.08 -0.70
C ARG A 33 -16.91 11.71 0.69
N GLY A 34 -16.85 13.03 0.75
CA GLY A 34 -16.65 13.83 1.98
C GLY A 34 -15.21 14.27 2.21
N ALA A 35 -14.22 13.66 1.55
CA ALA A 35 -12.81 14.02 1.68
C ALA A 35 -12.37 15.14 0.71
N GLU A 36 -13.28 15.69 -0.11
CA GLU A 36 -12.93 16.59 -1.22
C GLU A 36 -12.28 17.88 -0.72
N LEU A 37 -12.75 18.44 0.40
CA LEU A 37 -12.18 19.64 0.99
C LEU A 37 -10.77 19.38 1.52
N ALA A 38 -10.56 18.25 2.21
CA ALA A 38 -9.26 17.83 2.71
C ALA A 38 -8.27 17.57 1.57
N LEU A 39 -8.72 16.90 0.50
CA LEU A 39 -7.96 16.70 -0.72
C LEU A 39 -7.54 18.03 -1.35
N LYS A 40 -8.48 18.96 -1.57
CA LYS A 40 -8.17 20.26 -2.19
C LYS A 40 -7.14 21.05 -1.38
N ARG A 41 -7.32 21.13 -0.07
CA ARG A 41 -6.38 21.81 0.83
C ARG A 41 -5.02 21.13 0.85
N GLU A 42 -4.98 19.79 0.86
CA GLU A 42 -3.74 19.03 0.78
C GLU A 42 -2.99 19.30 -0.53
N VAL A 43 -3.66 19.17 -1.67
CA VAL A 43 -3.05 19.36 -3.00
C VAL A 43 -2.53 20.80 -3.15
N MET A 44 -3.32 21.81 -2.77
CA MET A 44 -2.88 23.21 -2.84
C MET A 44 -1.70 23.51 -1.93
N ARG A 45 -1.59 22.84 -0.77
CA ARG A 45 -0.47 23.02 0.16
C ARG A 45 0.79 22.31 -0.31
N ARG A 46 0.67 21.11 -0.89
CA ARG A 46 1.83 20.32 -1.36
C ARG A 46 2.28 20.70 -2.77
N THR A 47 1.37 21.12 -3.63
CA THR A 47 1.62 21.53 -5.02
C THR A 47 0.86 22.82 -5.33
N PRO A 48 1.36 24.00 -4.90
CA PRO A 48 0.63 25.27 -5.01
C PRO A 48 0.21 25.68 -6.43
N ALA A 49 0.90 25.17 -7.45
CA ALA A 49 0.58 25.42 -8.87
C ALA A 49 -0.66 24.65 -9.37
N LEU A 50 -1.21 23.74 -8.57
CA LEU A 50 -2.45 23.01 -8.86
C LEU A 50 -3.63 23.66 -8.15
N HIS A 51 -4.57 24.18 -8.94
CA HIS A 51 -5.77 24.83 -8.44
C HIS A 51 -7.03 24.01 -8.76
N PRO A 52 -7.97 23.83 -7.82
CA PRO A 52 -9.24 23.15 -8.11
C PRO A 52 -9.98 23.83 -9.27
N ALA A 53 -10.46 23.04 -10.23
CA ALA A 53 -11.13 23.54 -11.44
C ALA A 53 -12.59 23.06 -11.56
N TYR A 54 -12.86 21.79 -11.29
CA TYR A 54 -14.20 21.20 -11.26
C TYR A 54 -14.34 20.28 -10.06
N SER A 55 -15.55 20.18 -9.49
CA SER A 55 -15.79 19.35 -8.32
C SER A 55 -17.20 18.77 -8.29
N ARG A 56 -17.26 17.49 -7.93
CA ARG A 56 -18.44 16.73 -7.53
C ARG A 56 -18.09 15.92 -6.27
N PRO A 57 -19.08 15.38 -5.54
CA PRO A 57 -18.79 14.43 -4.46
C PRO A 57 -17.91 13.28 -4.99
N GLY A 58 -16.79 13.01 -4.31
CA GLY A 58 -15.80 11.98 -4.65
C GLY A 58 -14.91 12.27 -5.87
N PHE A 59 -15.06 13.42 -6.53
CA PHE A 59 -14.32 13.74 -7.77
C PHE A 59 -13.92 15.22 -7.86
N VAL A 60 -12.64 15.47 -8.08
CA VAL A 60 -12.09 16.82 -8.23
C VAL A 60 -11.12 16.83 -9.42
N THR A 61 -11.16 17.88 -10.23
CA THR A 61 -10.08 18.16 -11.18
C THR A 61 -9.27 19.36 -10.71
N PHE A 62 -7.98 19.35 -11.04
CA PHE A 62 -7.07 20.46 -10.78
C PHE A 62 -6.46 20.94 -12.08
N LYS A 63 -6.38 22.25 -12.26
CA LYS A 63 -5.67 22.92 -13.34
C LYS A 63 -4.25 23.24 -12.89
N ALA A 64 -3.28 22.92 -13.72
CA ALA A 64 -1.92 23.42 -13.60
C ALA A 64 -1.85 24.81 -14.24
N ALA A 65 -1.51 25.84 -13.45
CA ALA A 65 -1.32 27.20 -13.96
C ALA A 65 0.07 27.35 -14.59
N ASP A 66 1.12 27.17 -13.79
CA ASP A 66 2.53 27.39 -14.17
C ASP A 66 3.40 26.13 -13.97
N LEU A 67 2.76 24.96 -13.93
CA LEU A 67 3.42 23.67 -13.75
C LEU A 67 3.32 22.84 -15.02
N LEU A 68 4.46 22.40 -15.54
CA LEU A 68 4.50 21.41 -16.61
C LEU A 68 4.19 20.03 -16.04
N LEU A 69 2.97 19.54 -16.29
CA LEU A 69 2.61 18.17 -15.99
C LEU A 69 3.14 17.26 -17.09
N THR A 70 4.32 16.69 -16.86
CA THR A 70 4.89 15.63 -17.71
C THR A 70 4.51 14.26 -17.14
N PRO A 71 4.67 13.17 -17.90
CA PRO A 71 4.44 11.82 -17.37
C PRO A 71 5.25 11.51 -16.10
N SER A 72 6.37 12.21 -15.86
CA SER A 72 7.18 12.08 -14.65
C SER A 72 6.52 12.62 -13.37
N PHE A 73 5.55 13.53 -13.49
CA PHE A 73 4.84 14.14 -12.36
C PHE A 73 4.17 13.09 -11.47
N GLN A 74 4.16 13.33 -10.15
CA GLN A 74 3.48 12.48 -9.16
C GLN A 74 2.63 13.33 -8.22
N LEU A 75 1.38 12.92 -8.01
CA LEU A 75 0.51 13.51 -6.99
C LEU A 75 0.75 12.83 -5.64
N GLU A 76 1.54 13.44 -4.78
CA GLU A 76 1.77 12.97 -3.40
C GLU A 76 0.64 13.43 -2.46
N ALA A 77 -0.58 12.91 -2.62
CA ALA A 77 -1.73 13.27 -1.78
C ALA A 77 -2.31 12.06 -1.04
N VAL A 78 -2.45 12.19 0.29
CA VAL A 78 -3.03 11.16 1.17
C VAL A 78 -4.48 10.88 0.81
N PHE A 79 -5.26 11.92 0.51
CA PHE A 79 -6.70 11.78 0.23
C PHE A 79 -7.01 11.46 -1.24
N ALA A 80 -6.01 11.37 -2.12
CA ALA A 80 -6.20 10.96 -3.51
C ALA A 80 -6.24 9.44 -3.63
N ARG A 81 -7.45 8.86 -3.84
CA ARG A 81 -7.61 7.42 -4.06
C ARG A 81 -7.21 7.01 -5.48
N ALA A 82 -7.46 7.82 -6.49
CA ALA A 82 -6.81 7.67 -7.78
C ALA A 82 -6.66 9.03 -8.44
N TRP A 83 -5.72 9.13 -9.36
CA TRP A 83 -5.55 10.33 -10.17
C TRP A 83 -4.98 9.96 -11.54
N ALA A 84 -5.23 10.81 -12.51
CA ALA A 84 -4.75 10.66 -13.88
C ALA A 84 -4.56 12.04 -14.51
N PHE A 85 -3.77 12.11 -15.58
CA PHE A 85 -3.76 13.28 -16.42
C PHE A 85 -5.09 13.36 -17.16
N SER A 86 -5.79 14.48 -17.03
CA SER A 86 -7.16 14.60 -17.52
C SER A 86 -7.17 14.89 -19.02
N LEU A 87 -7.98 14.13 -19.76
CA LEU A 87 -8.34 14.34 -21.17
C LEU A 87 -9.74 14.98 -21.31
N GLY A 88 -10.33 15.35 -20.17
CA GLY A 88 -11.60 16.06 -20.07
C GLY A 88 -12.82 15.14 -19.97
N LYS A 89 -13.98 15.78 -19.96
CA LYS A 89 -15.29 15.12 -19.97
C LYS A 89 -15.60 14.63 -21.38
N LEU A 90 -16.19 13.45 -21.49
CA LEU A 90 -16.74 12.93 -22.75
C LEU A 90 -18.10 13.57 -23.04
N THR A 91 -18.32 13.91 -24.31
CA THR A 91 -19.46 14.68 -24.81
C THR A 91 -20.44 13.83 -25.63
N GLY A 92 -20.07 12.61 -26.01
CA GLY A 92 -20.95 11.64 -26.65
C GLY A 92 -22.30 11.48 -25.94
N THR A 93 -23.38 11.42 -26.72
CA THR A 93 -24.75 11.31 -26.20
C THR A 93 -25.15 9.87 -25.88
N THR A 94 -24.54 8.88 -26.57
CA THR A 94 -24.69 7.44 -26.29
C THR A 94 -23.42 6.85 -25.67
N PRO A 95 -23.51 5.72 -24.94
CA PRO A 95 -22.33 5.00 -24.46
C PRO A 95 -21.31 4.68 -25.56
N GLU A 96 -21.78 4.26 -26.74
CA GLU A 96 -20.92 3.91 -27.89
C GLU A 96 -20.18 5.14 -28.43
N ALA A 97 -20.89 6.28 -28.55
CA ALA A 97 -20.28 7.53 -28.98
C ALA A 97 -19.21 8.01 -27.97
N ARG A 98 -19.45 7.84 -26.66
CA ARG A 98 -18.44 8.14 -25.63
C ARG A 98 -17.24 7.20 -25.72
N ALA A 99 -17.46 5.91 -25.96
CA ALA A 99 -16.38 4.94 -26.09
C ALA A 99 -15.49 5.24 -27.32
N GLU A 100 -16.09 5.62 -28.44
CA GLU A 100 -15.37 6.07 -29.63
C GLU A 100 -14.58 7.36 -29.36
N GLU A 101 -15.20 8.37 -28.74
CA GLU A 101 -14.54 9.61 -28.34
C GLU A 101 -13.36 9.35 -27.38
N ALA A 102 -13.47 8.36 -26.48
CA ALA A 102 -12.40 7.99 -25.56
C ALA A 102 -11.15 7.47 -26.29
N TRP A 103 -11.33 6.67 -27.34
CA TRP A 103 -10.21 6.16 -28.14
C TRP A 103 -9.60 7.23 -29.05
N GLN A 104 -10.41 8.17 -29.55
CA GLN A 104 -9.92 9.34 -30.29
C GLN A 104 -9.05 10.23 -29.40
N LYS A 105 -9.50 10.52 -28.17
CA LYS A 105 -8.76 11.35 -27.21
C LYS A 105 -7.47 10.70 -26.69
N THR A 106 -7.34 9.38 -26.83
CA THR A 106 -6.13 8.63 -26.44
C THR A 106 -5.25 8.25 -27.65
N GLU A 107 -5.51 8.84 -28.82
CA GLU A 107 -4.61 8.73 -29.95
C GLU A 107 -3.21 9.25 -29.60
N GLY A 108 -2.17 8.54 -30.04
CA GLY A 108 -0.78 8.83 -29.69
C GLY A 108 -0.29 8.24 -28.37
N PHE A 109 -1.16 7.80 -27.46
CA PHE A 109 -0.73 7.09 -26.25
C PHE A 109 -0.58 5.58 -26.50
N PRO A 110 0.46 4.93 -25.94
CA PRO A 110 0.67 3.49 -26.06
C PRO A 110 -0.15 2.74 -25.00
N ILE A 111 -1.48 2.92 -25.02
CA ILE A 111 -2.40 2.32 -24.04
C ILE A 111 -2.30 0.79 -24.09
N ARG A 112 -2.05 0.19 -22.92
CA ARG A 112 -1.98 -1.27 -22.73
C ARG A 112 -3.15 -1.80 -21.89
N TRP A 113 -3.76 -0.94 -21.07
CA TRP A 113 -4.83 -1.29 -20.13
C TRP A 113 -5.97 -0.28 -20.17
N VAL A 114 -7.16 -0.72 -19.78
CA VAL A 114 -8.34 0.13 -19.60
C VAL A 114 -8.81 -0.03 -18.17
N HIS A 115 -8.93 1.07 -17.44
CA HIS A 115 -9.54 1.11 -16.12
C HIS A 115 -10.84 1.88 -16.18
N VAL A 116 -11.88 1.34 -15.55
CA VAL A 116 -13.17 2.00 -15.37
C VAL A 116 -13.60 1.90 -13.92
N TRP A 117 -14.01 3.01 -13.31
CA TRP A 117 -14.52 2.99 -11.95
C TRP A 117 -15.52 4.10 -11.69
N PRO A 118 -16.49 3.89 -10.77
CA PRO A 118 -17.39 4.93 -10.34
C PRO A 118 -16.79 5.79 -9.23
N VAL A 119 -17.31 7.00 -9.08
CA VAL A 119 -17.18 7.77 -7.83
C VAL A 119 -18.03 7.13 -6.73
N ASP A 120 -17.71 7.42 -5.47
CA ASP A 120 -18.43 6.85 -4.33
C ASP A 120 -19.88 7.37 -4.26
N ALA A 121 -20.85 6.46 -4.32
CA ALA A 121 -22.26 6.80 -4.24
C ALA A 121 -22.67 7.36 -2.87
N LEU A 122 -21.97 6.96 -1.79
CA LEU A 122 -22.20 7.41 -0.40
C LEU A 122 -20.85 7.56 0.33
N PRO A 123 -20.79 8.29 1.46
CA PRO A 123 -19.64 8.22 2.36
C PRO A 123 -19.39 6.78 2.83
N VAL A 124 -18.12 6.40 3.00
CA VAL A 124 -17.76 5.04 3.44
C VAL A 124 -18.34 4.74 4.82
N GLY A 125 -19.02 3.59 4.95
CA GLY A 125 -19.66 3.12 6.16
C GLY A 125 -21.07 3.66 6.43
N ASP A 126 -21.58 4.57 5.62
CA ASP A 126 -22.99 4.99 5.69
C ASP A 126 -23.87 3.94 5.02
N TYR A 127 -24.92 3.48 5.70
CA TYR A 127 -25.79 2.40 5.22
C TYR A 127 -25.01 1.17 4.74
N ASP A 128 -23.93 0.82 5.45
CA ASP A 128 -23.03 -0.29 5.09
C ASP A 128 -22.35 -0.15 3.70
N PHE A 129 -22.30 1.06 3.15
CA PHE A 129 -21.64 1.34 1.88
C PHE A 129 -20.13 1.16 1.97
N GLU A 130 -19.59 0.46 0.97
CA GLU A 130 -18.15 0.31 0.74
C GLU A 130 -17.83 0.65 -0.72
N PRO A 131 -16.74 1.39 -0.99
CA PRO A 131 -16.30 1.64 -2.35
C PRO A 131 -15.97 0.32 -3.07
N ARG A 132 -16.57 0.12 -4.23
CA ARG A 132 -16.38 -1.08 -5.06
C ARG A 132 -16.68 -0.76 -6.52
N LEU A 133 -16.22 -1.62 -7.42
CA LEU A 133 -16.62 -1.59 -8.81
C LEU A 133 -18.12 -1.94 -8.93
N THR A 134 -18.82 -1.29 -9.84
CA THR A 134 -20.25 -1.48 -10.09
C THR A 134 -20.48 -2.26 -11.39
N ALA A 135 -21.68 -2.83 -11.56
CA ALA A 135 -22.06 -3.47 -12.82
C ALA A 135 -21.88 -2.52 -14.02
N GLU A 136 -22.27 -1.25 -13.86
CA GLU A 136 -22.04 -0.21 -14.87
C GLU A 136 -20.56 -0.07 -15.24
N ALA A 137 -19.63 -0.10 -14.27
CA ALA A 137 -18.20 -0.04 -14.55
C ALA A 137 -17.72 -1.24 -15.38
N PHE A 138 -18.24 -2.45 -15.12
CA PHE A 138 -17.93 -3.63 -15.93
C PHE A 138 -18.50 -3.52 -17.35
N ASP A 139 -19.72 -3.01 -17.51
CA ASP A 139 -20.34 -2.84 -18.82
C ASP A 139 -19.64 -1.78 -19.66
N VAL A 140 -19.29 -0.63 -19.07
CA VAL A 140 -18.52 0.42 -19.73
C VAL A 140 -17.10 -0.06 -20.05
N HIS A 141 -16.46 -0.83 -19.17
CA HIS A 141 -15.16 -1.43 -19.46
C HIS A 141 -15.23 -2.36 -20.67
N ARG A 142 -16.22 -3.26 -20.72
CA ARG A 142 -16.44 -4.16 -21.85
C ARG A 142 -16.62 -3.39 -23.15
N LEU A 143 -17.46 -2.35 -23.11
CA LEU A 143 -17.70 -1.48 -24.26
C LEU A 143 -16.42 -0.78 -24.74
N LEU A 144 -15.60 -0.23 -23.83
CA LEU A 144 -14.33 0.38 -24.20
C LEU A 144 -13.36 -0.62 -24.83
N ILE A 145 -13.27 -1.84 -24.29
CA ILE A 145 -12.45 -2.92 -24.88
C ILE A 145 -12.95 -3.30 -26.28
N GLU A 146 -14.26 -3.48 -26.46
CA GLU A 146 -14.89 -3.84 -27.74
C GLU A 146 -14.68 -2.78 -28.82
N ARG A 147 -14.72 -1.50 -28.42
CA ARG A 147 -14.54 -0.34 -29.31
C ARG A 147 -13.07 0.04 -29.50
N CYS A 148 -12.13 -0.69 -28.92
CA CYS A 148 -10.72 -0.36 -29.05
C CYS A 148 -10.23 -0.56 -30.51
N PRO A 149 -9.87 0.51 -31.23
CA PRO A 149 -9.43 0.40 -32.63
C PRO A 149 -8.11 -0.37 -32.75
N ARG A 150 -7.33 -0.42 -31.68
CA ARG A 150 -6.01 -1.05 -31.58
C ARG A 150 -6.03 -2.18 -30.55
N LYS A 151 -7.10 -2.99 -30.50
CA LYS A 151 -7.28 -4.06 -29.49
C LYS A 151 -6.06 -4.99 -29.35
N GLY A 152 -5.37 -5.30 -30.44
CA GLY A 152 -4.13 -6.11 -30.42
C GLY A 152 -2.94 -5.48 -29.67
N GLN A 153 -3.00 -4.17 -29.36
CA GLN A 153 -2.02 -3.47 -28.54
C GLN A 153 -2.38 -3.48 -27.04
N LEU A 154 -3.52 -4.01 -26.63
CA LEU A 154 -3.82 -4.19 -25.21
C LEU A 154 -3.04 -5.38 -24.64
N ASP A 155 -2.88 -5.41 -23.32
CA ASP A 155 -2.44 -6.61 -22.64
C ASP A 155 -3.52 -7.71 -22.77
N PRO A 156 -3.16 -8.99 -23.00
CA PRO A 156 -4.14 -10.06 -23.09
C PRO A 156 -5.04 -10.18 -21.85
N GLN A 157 -4.56 -9.72 -20.69
CA GLN A 157 -5.35 -9.75 -19.45
C GLN A 157 -6.19 -8.49 -19.22
N ALA A 158 -6.09 -7.48 -20.09
CA ALA A 158 -6.84 -6.23 -19.98
C ALA A 158 -8.34 -6.40 -20.19
N GLU A 159 -8.82 -7.55 -20.69
CA GLU A 159 -10.26 -7.84 -20.79
C GLU A 159 -10.93 -8.03 -19.41
N ASN A 160 -10.15 -8.32 -18.36
CA ASN A 160 -10.65 -8.45 -17.00
C ASN A 160 -10.28 -7.22 -16.16
N LEU A 161 -11.27 -6.37 -15.89
CA LEU A 161 -11.16 -5.12 -15.13
C LEU A 161 -10.54 -5.28 -13.73
N CYS A 162 -10.68 -6.44 -13.09
CA CYS A 162 -10.12 -6.71 -11.76
C CYS A 162 -8.63 -7.10 -11.82
N THR A 163 -8.08 -7.35 -13.00
CA THR A 163 -6.68 -7.73 -13.14
C THR A 163 -5.79 -6.50 -12.98
N PRO A 164 -4.78 -6.53 -12.09
CA PRO A 164 -3.93 -5.37 -11.88
C PRO A 164 -3.02 -5.12 -13.07
N ALA A 165 -3.03 -3.89 -13.58
CA ALA A 165 -2.13 -3.43 -14.62
C ALA A 165 -0.64 -3.55 -14.22
N LYS A 166 0.24 -3.61 -15.21
CA LYS A 166 1.69 -3.81 -15.02
C LYS A 166 2.40 -2.48 -14.84
N VAL A 167 3.40 -2.45 -13.97
CA VAL A 167 4.23 -1.24 -13.74
C VAL A 167 4.91 -0.83 -15.04
N GLY A 168 4.83 0.46 -15.36
CA GLY A 168 5.39 1.06 -16.57
C GLY A 168 4.40 1.16 -17.74
N ASP A 169 3.33 0.37 -17.74
CA ASP A 169 2.32 0.41 -18.79
C ASP A 169 1.45 1.68 -18.69
N TRP A 170 0.94 2.12 -19.83
CA TRP A 170 -0.05 3.19 -19.91
C TRP A 170 -1.48 2.66 -19.85
N VAL A 171 -2.31 3.39 -19.14
CA VAL A 171 -3.71 3.05 -18.86
C VAL A 171 -4.61 4.16 -19.36
N LEU A 172 -5.69 3.79 -20.03
CA LEU A 172 -6.85 4.64 -20.26
C LEU A 172 -7.75 4.56 -19.03
N ASP A 173 -8.02 5.69 -18.40
CA ASP A 173 -8.89 5.79 -17.23
C ASP A 173 -10.24 6.40 -17.60
N CYS A 174 -11.33 5.72 -17.27
CA CYS A 174 -12.69 6.24 -17.40
C CYS A 174 -13.36 6.31 -16.03
N VAL A 175 -13.66 7.52 -15.57
CA VAL A 175 -14.32 7.78 -14.29
C VAL A 175 -15.80 8.03 -14.52
N LEU A 176 -16.66 7.20 -13.93
CA LEU A 176 -18.11 7.36 -13.96
C LEU A 176 -18.52 8.30 -12.82
N VAL A 177 -18.83 9.56 -13.15
CA VAL A 177 -19.12 10.61 -12.15
C VAL A 177 -20.61 10.65 -11.80
N ARG A 178 -21.47 10.41 -12.79
CA ARG A 178 -22.91 10.16 -12.67
C ARG A 178 -23.36 9.44 -13.94
N GLU A 179 -24.61 9.03 -13.98
CA GLU A 179 -25.22 8.46 -15.18
C GLU A 179 -24.99 9.37 -16.39
N GLY A 180 -24.40 8.80 -17.45
CA GLY A 180 -24.06 9.50 -18.69
C GLY A 180 -22.95 10.56 -18.60
N GLU A 181 -22.27 10.73 -17.46
CA GLU A 181 -21.15 11.65 -17.30
C GLU A 181 -19.84 10.91 -17.02
N TRP A 182 -19.02 10.77 -18.06
CA TRP A 182 -17.72 10.11 -18.00
C TRP A 182 -16.60 11.14 -18.12
N PHE A 183 -15.59 11.02 -17.26
CA PHE A 183 -14.34 11.76 -17.39
C PHE A 183 -13.22 10.82 -17.80
N LEU A 184 -12.43 11.26 -18.77
CA LEU A 184 -11.33 10.50 -19.32
C LEU A 184 -10.00 11.01 -18.78
N GLY A 185 -9.10 10.08 -18.49
CA GLY A 185 -7.71 10.39 -18.20
C GLY A 185 -6.78 9.31 -18.71
N VAL A 186 -5.49 9.58 -18.56
CA VAL A 186 -4.43 8.60 -18.78
C VAL A 186 -3.42 8.67 -17.65
N HIS A 187 -2.87 7.53 -17.26
CA HIS A 187 -1.73 7.48 -16.36
C HIS A 187 -0.77 6.36 -16.77
N GLN A 188 0.46 6.48 -16.27
CA GLN A 188 1.43 5.40 -16.31
C GLN A 188 1.44 4.70 -14.95
N VAL A 189 1.31 3.38 -14.93
CA VAL A 189 1.30 2.60 -13.69
C VAL A 189 2.66 2.70 -13.01
N ARG A 190 2.67 3.13 -11.75
CA ARG A 190 3.91 3.33 -10.97
C ARG A 190 3.86 2.74 -9.60
N GLU A 191 2.76 3.00 -8.90
CA GLU A 191 2.55 2.53 -7.54
C GLU A 191 1.53 1.41 -7.48
N PHE A 192 1.55 0.67 -6.39
CA PHE A 192 0.61 -0.43 -6.16
C PHE A 192 -0.87 -0.03 -6.38
N PRO A 193 -1.39 1.10 -5.86
CA PRO A 193 -2.78 1.48 -6.09
C PRO A 193 -3.11 1.81 -7.54
N SER A 194 -2.17 2.40 -8.29
CA SER A 194 -2.37 2.76 -9.72
C SER A 194 -2.57 1.53 -10.62
N ARG A 195 -2.25 0.34 -10.13
CA ARG A 195 -2.48 -0.91 -10.85
C ARG A 195 -3.97 -1.29 -10.90
N TYR A 196 -4.80 -0.71 -10.06
CA TYR A 196 -6.21 -1.08 -9.91
C TYR A 196 -7.12 0.09 -10.34
N PRO A 197 -8.26 -0.19 -10.98
CA PRO A 197 -9.22 0.85 -11.38
C PRO A 197 -9.68 1.65 -10.16
N GLY A 198 -9.46 2.96 -10.19
CA GLY A 198 -9.84 3.86 -9.09
C GLY A 198 -9.12 3.59 -7.77
N GLY A 199 -8.03 2.82 -7.79
CA GLY A 199 -7.37 2.34 -6.58
C GLY A 199 -8.23 1.37 -5.75
N LEU A 200 -9.26 0.78 -6.36
CA LEU A 200 -10.19 -0.16 -5.71
C LEU A 200 -9.65 -1.58 -5.85
N LEU A 201 -9.19 -2.15 -4.74
CA LEU A 201 -8.79 -3.55 -4.71
C LEU A 201 -10.04 -4.45 -4.71
N PRO A 202 -10.02 -5.56 -5.47
CA PRO A 202 -11.06 -6.58 -5.42
C PRO A 202 -10.87 -7.46 -4.17
N LEU A 203 -11.08 -6.88 -2.99
CA LEU A 203 -11.07 -7.60 -1.71
C LEU A 203 -12.49 -7.98 -1.32
N GLU A 204 -12.66 -9.24 -0.92
CA GLU A 204 -13.90 -9.77 -0.37
C GLU A 204 -13.70 -10.07 1.11
N LEU A 205 -14.71 -9.77 1.93
CA LEU A 205 -14.69 -10.10 3.34
C LEU A 205 -14.90 -11.61 3.49
N PRO A 206 -13.95 -12.36 4.09
CA PRO A 206 -14.16 -13.78 4.32
C PRO A 206 -15.40 -14.03 5.21
N PRO A 207 -16.21 -15.07 4.95
CA PRO A 207 -17.40 -15.37 5.75
C PRO A 207 -17.13 -15.55 7.25
N GLU A 208 -15.94 -16.04 7.60
CA GLU A 208 -15.48 -16.26 8.96
C GLU A 208 -14.90 -15.01 9.65
N ALA A 209 -14.72 -13.91 8.91
CA ALA A 209 -14.18 -12.67 9.46
C ALA A 209 -15.13 -12.09 10.51
N VAL A 210 -14.59 -11.71 11.66
CA VAL A 210 -15.39 -11.23 12.81
C VAL A 210 -15.75 -9.76 12.69
N SER A 211 -15.05 -9.01 11.84
CA SER A 211 -15.39 -7.63 11.51
C SER A 211 -14.73 -7.16 10.20
N ARG A 212 -15.28 -6.08 9.63
CA ARG A 212 -14.72 -5.38 8.47
C ARG A 212 -13.31 -4.83 8.67
N ALA A 213 -12.81 -4.77 9.90
CA ALA A 213 -11.41 -4.41 10.15
C ALA A 213 -10.43 -5.37 9.45
N TYR A 214 -10.87 -6.60 9.13
CA TYR A 214 -10.16 -7.52 8.26
C TYR A 214 -9.77 -6.88 6.92
N LEU A 215 -10.73 -6.26 6.21
CA LEU A 215 -10.49 -5.65 4.90
C LEU A 215 -9.53 -4.47 4.99
N LYS A 216 -9.66 -3.63 6.03
CA LYS A 216 -8.74 -2.51 6.28
C LYS A 216 -7.30 -2.99 6.46
N MET A 217 -7.13 -4.04 7.27
CA MET A 217 -5.81 -4.61 7.52
C MET A 217 -5.26 -5.29 6.27
N GLU A 218 -6.06 -6.07 5.55
CA GLU A 218 -5.66 -6.74 4.31
C GLU A 218 -5.21 -5.73 3.24
N GLU A 219 -5.98 -4.66 3.05
CA GLU A 219 -5.61 -3.58 2.14
C GLU A 219 -4.30 -2.91 2.58
N ALA A 220 -4.16 -2.58 3.87
CA ALA A 220 -2.95 -1.96 4.41
C ALA A 220 -1.71 -2.85 4.24
N LEU A 221 -1.83 -4.16 4.46
CA LEU A 221 -0.73 -5.12 4.24
C LEU A 221 -0.29 -5.13 2.78
N ARG A 222 -1.24 -5.25 1.84
CA ARG A 222 -0.95 -5.24 0.39
C ARG A 222 -0.33 -3.92 -0.08
N TRP A 223 -0.94 -2.78 0.30
CA TRP A 223 -0.45 -1.45 -0.07
C TRP A 223 0.93 -1.14 0.52
N SER A 224 1.17 -1.54 1.77
CA SER A 224 2.44 -1.29 2.44
C SER A 224 3.62 -1.98 1.76
N GLY A 225 3.39 -3.10 1.06
CA GLY A 225 4.43 -3.91 0.45
C GLY A 225 5.45 -4.42 1.47
N PHE A 226 5.05 -4.56 2.75
CA PHE A 226 5.97 -4.99 3.80
C PHE A 226 6.51 -6.39 3.51
N PRO A 227 7.82 -6.64 3.75
CA PRO A 227 8.43 -7.95 3.54
C PRO A 227 8.05 -8.91 4.69
N LEU A 228 6.78 -9.29 4.73
CA LEU A 228 6.24 -10.21 5.71
C LEU A 228 6.75 -11.62 5.43
N ARG A 229 7.09 -12.33 6.50
CA ARG A 229 7.43 -13.75 6.46
C ARG A 229 6.53 -14.47 7.44
N PRO A 230 6.07 -15.70 7.15
CA PRO A 230 5.37 -16.52 8.13
C PRO A 230 6.14 -16.59 9.46
N GLY A 231 5.41 -16.54 10.57
CA GLY A 231 5.97 -16.46 11.92
C GLY A 231 6.47 -15.07 12.35
N GLY A 232 6.26 -14.04 11.52
CA GLY A 232 6.49 -12.65 11.91
C GLY A 232 5.63 -12.26 13.11
N ARG A 233 6.22 -11.53 14.07
CA ARG A 233 5.56 -11.19 15.34
C ARG A 233 5.05 -9.76 15.35
N TRP A 234 3.73 -9.64 15.52
CA TRP A 234 2.99 -8.38 15.57
C TRP A 234 2.54 -8.05 16.99
N LEU A 235 2.57 -6.76 17.31
CA LEU A 235 1.78 -6.18 18.38
C LEU A 235 0.63 -5.43 17.74
N GLU A 236 -0.60 -5.75 18.11
CA GLU A 236 -1.79 -5.05 17.66
C GLU A 236 -2.43 -4.32 18.85
N ILE A 237 -2.56 -3.00 18.73
CA ILE A 237 -3.16 -2.14 19.74
C ILE A 237 -4.59 -1.79 19.30
N GLY A 238 -5.56 -2.06 20.16
CA GLY A 238 -6.98 -1.93 19.79
C GLY A 238 -7.46 -3.14 19.00
N CYS A 239 -7.17 -4.36 19.46
CA CYS A 239 -7.41 -5.58 18.69
C CYS A 239 -8.85 -6.11 18.74
N ALA A 240 -9.72 -5.61 19.62
CA ALA A 240 -11.10 -6.08 19.69
C ALA A 240 -11.93 -5.50 18.53
N PRO A 241 -12.87 -6.26 17.91
CA PRO A 241 -13.24 -7.65 18.21
C PRO A 241 -12.33 -8.71 17.57
N GLY A 242 -11.35 -8.34 16.73
CA GLY A 242 -10.34 -9.27 16.20
C GLY A 242 -10.17 -9.30 14.68
N GLY A 243 -10.91 -8.52 13.90
CA GLY A 243 -10.86 -8.59 12.42
C GLY A 243 -9.48 -8.26 11.84
N SER A 244 -8.81 -7.22 12.35
CA SER A 244 -7.44 -6.88 11.98
C SER A 244 -6.44 -7.99 12.37
N ALA A 245 -6.58 -8.55 13.58
CA ALA A 245 -5.81 -9.72 14.01
C ALA A 245 -6.00 -10.90 13.05
N GLN A 246 -7.22 -11.21 12.63
CA GLN A 246 -7.51 -12.31 11.70
C GLN A 246 -6.79 -12.16 10.37
N ALA A 247 -6.77 -10.95 9.79
CA ALA A 247 -6.02 -10.72 8.56
C ALA A 247 -4.53 -11.01 8.76
N LEU A 248 -3.94 -10.54 9.86
CA LEU A 248 -2.53 -10.86 10.19
C LEU A 248 -2.31 -12.37 10.36
N LEU A 249 -3.20 -13.07 11.05
CA LEU A 249 -3.13 -14.52 11.27
C LEU A 249 -3.26 -15.30 9.96
N ALA A 250 -4.13 -14.86 9.03
CA ALA A 250 -4.27 -15.44 7.69
C ALA A 250 -2.98 -15.33 6.86
N HIS A 251 -2.17 -14.29 7.10
CA HIS A 251 -0.81 -14.15 6.54
C HIS A 251 0.26 -14.92 7.33
N GLY A 252 -0.14 -15.90 8.15
CA GLY A 252 0.75 -16.76 8.93
C GLY A 252 1.53 -16.03 10.02
N GLN A 253 1.07 -14.86 10.46
CA GLN A 253 1.74 -14.08 11.50
C GLN A 253 1.40 -14.59 12.90
N ILE A 254 2.20 -14.18 13.88
CA ILE A 254 1.95 -14.39 15.31
C ILE A 254 1.60 -13.04 15.91
N VAL A 255 0.44 -12.93 16.54
CA VAL A 255 -0.14 -11.65 16.95
C VAL A 255 -0.32 -11.61 18.46
N ILE A 256 0.23 -10.57 19.09
CA ILE A 256 -0.12 -10.19 20.46
C ILE A 256 -1.11 -9.04 20.36
N GLY A 257 -2.38 -9.32 20.62
CA GLY A 257 -3.44 -8.32 20.66
C GLY A 257 -3.58 -7.69 22.05
N VAL A 258 -3.67 -6.37 22.13
CA VAL A 258 -3.85 -5.63 23.39
C VAL A 258 -5.10 -4.77 23.29
N ASP A 259 -6.11 -5.12 24.08
CA ASP A 259 -7.37 -4.40 24.16
C ASP A 259 -8.06 -4.68 25.50
N PRO A 260 -8.66 -3.71 26.20
CA PRO A 260 -9.50 -3.98 27.36
C PRO A 260 -10.80 -4.75 27.05
N ALA A 261 -11.34 -4.64 25.83
CA ALA A 261 -12.56 -5.32 25.41
C ALA A 261 -12.32 -6.79 25.03
N GLU A 262 -13.43 -7.52 24.85
CA GLU A 262 -13.38 -8.92 24.45
C GLU A 262 -13.01 -9.08 22.97
N VAL A 263 -12.20 -10.10 22.69
CA VAL A 263 -11.91 -10.56 21.34
C VAL A 263 -12.82 -11.75 21.05
N ASP A 264 -13.36 -11.81 19.84
CA ASP A 264 -14.25 -12.90 19.39
C ASP A 264 -13.56 -14.26 19.59
N PRO A 265 -14.28 -15.29 20.10
CA PRO A 265 -13.72 -16.62 20.34
C PRO A 265 -12.94 -17.21 19.17
N ARG A 266 -13.40 -16.99 17.92
CA ARG A 266 -12.76 -17.49 16.70
C ARG A 266 -11.32 -16.98 16.54
N VAL A 267 -11.03 -15.79 17.06
CA VAL A 267 -9.70 -15.18 17.02
C VAL A 267 -8.93 -15.49 18.29
N ARG A 268 -9.61 -15.40 19.45
CA ARG A 268 -9.04 -15.63 20.78
C ARG A 268 -8.46 -17.04 20.92
N GLU A 269 -9.09 -18.04 20.30
CA GLU A 269 -8.71 -19.45 20.37
C GLU A 269 -7.64 -19.83 19.32
N HIS A 270 -7.30 -18.93 18.41
CA HIS A 270 -6.30 -19.20 17.39
C HIS A 270 -4.90 -19.39 18.02
N PRO A 271 -4.15 -20.46 17.70
CA PRO A 271 -2.91 -20.83 18.39
C PRO A 271 -1.78 -19.79 18.28
N ASN A 272 -1.80 -18.98 17.22
CA ASN A 272 -0.84 -17.90 16.99
C ASN A 272 -1.32 -16.53 17.50
N PHE A 273 -2.46 -16.46 18.21
CA PHE A 273 -2.95 -15.25 18.82
C PHE A 273 -2.75 -15.28 20.34
N THR A 274 -2.39 -14.14 20.93
CA THR A 274 -2.33 -13.97 22.37
C THR A 274 -3.01 -12.67 22.74
N HIS A 275 -4.11 -12.75 23.47
CA HIS A 275 -4.82 -11.58 23.98
C HIS A 275 -4.27 -11.14 25.33
N ILE A 276 -3.90 -9.86 25.43
CA ILE A 276 -3.62 -9.19 26.70
C ILE A 276 -4.79 -8.26 26.96
N LYS A 277 -5.75 -8.72 27.76
CA LYS A 277 -6.97 -7.98 28.12
C LYS A 277 -6.70 -6.82 29.09
N LYS A 278 -5.98 -5.79 28.63
CA LYS A 278 -5.58 -4.61 29.40
C LYS A 278 -5.47 -3.40 28.49
N ARG A 279 -5.58 -2.20 29.06
CA ARG A 279 -5.13 -0.97 28.37
C ARG A 279 -3.62 -1.05 28.13
N ILE A 280 -3.18 -0.63 26.94
CA ILE A 280 -1.77 -0.67 26.50
C ILE A 280 -0.81 0.07 27.44
N SER A 281 -1.26 1.11 28.14
CA SER A 281 -0.48 1.84 29.14
C SER A 281 -0.13 1.00 30.38
N ARG A 282 -0.89 -0.06 30.68
CA ARG A 282 -0.68 -0.95 31.82
C ARG A 282 0.11 -2.23 31.46
N VAL A 283 0.56 -2.37 30.22
CA VAL A 283 1.24 -3.58 29.75
C VAL A 283 2.77 -3.40 29.82
N PRO A 284 3.50 -4.27 30.54
CA PRO A 284 4.97 -4.19 30.61
C PRO A 284 5.63 -4.36 29.23
N ARG A 285 6.40 -3.36 28.79
CA ARG A 285 7.04 -3.33 27.45
C ARG A 285 7.99 -4.51 27.18
N LYS A 286 8.51 -5.16 28.24
CA LYS A 286 9.34 -6.38 28.15
C LYS A 286 8.64 -7.54 27.43
N LEU A 287 7.31 -7.58 27.43
CA LEU A 287 6.52 -8.58 26.71
C LEU A 287 6.69 -8.45 25.19
N PHE A 288 6.95 -7.24 24.69
CA PHE A 288 7.08 -6.94 23.26
C PHE A 288 8.49 -7.11 22.72
N ARG A 289 9.44 -7.66 23.50
CA ARG A 289 10.86 -7.79 23.10
C ARG A 289 11.10 -8.54 21.78
N LYS A 290 10.19 -9.48 21.44
CA LYS A 290 10.26 -10.31 20.23
C LYS A 290 9.43 -9.75 19.07
N VAL A 291 8.61 -8.73 19.30
CA VAL A 291 7.77 -8.10 18.28
C VAL A 291 8.63 -7.30 17.32
N ARG A 292 8.33 -7.39 16.03
CA ARG A 292 8.99 -6.62 14.97
C ARG A 292 8.02 -5.78 14.14
N TRP A 293 6.74 -6.04 14.26
CA TRP A 293 5.72 -5.31 13.54
C TRP A 293 4.69 -4.77 14.52
N LEU A 294 4.13 -3.61 14.21
CA LEU A 294 3.12 -2.97 15.05
C LEU A 294 1.93 -2.57 14.20
N ALA A 295 0.73 -2.91 14.65
CA ALA A 295 -0.52 -2.39 14.13
C ALA A 295 -1.22 -1.58 15.23
N ALA A 296 -1.84 -0.46 14.87
CA ALA A 296 -2.70 0.28 15.79
C ALA A 296 -3.91 0.85 15.03
N ASP A 297 -5.11 0.48 15.47
CA ASP A 297 -6.37 1.05 15.00
C ASP A 297 -7.19 1.47 16.22
N MET A 298 -6.83 2.62 16.79
CA MET A 298 -7.46 3.12 18.01
C MET A 298 -8.51 4.17 17.64
N ASN A 299 -9.69 4.10 18.26
CA ASN A 299 -10.75 5.11 18.07
C ASN A 299 -10.50 6.36 18.94
N VAL A 300 -9.41 7.07 18.65
CA VAL A 300 -8.90 8.23 19.41
C VAL A 300 -8.23 9.22 18.46
N ALA A 301 -8.02 10.46 18.91
CA ALA A 301 -7.33 11.48 18.14
C ALA A 301 -5.89 11.04 17.73
N PRO A 302 -5.35 11.50 16.59
CA PRO A 302 -4.06 11.03 16.07
C PRO A 302 -2.92 11.16 17.08
N ASN A 303 -2.85 12.29 17.79
CA ASN A 303 -1.80 12.55 18.77
C ASN A 303 -1.75 11.51 19.90
N TYR A 304 -2.91 11.05 20.37
CA TYR A 304 -2.96 10.02 21.41
C TYR A 304 -2.43 8.67 20.89
N THR A 305 -2.80 8.28 19.67
CA THR A 305 -2.25 7.08 19.02
C THR A 305 -0.72 7.21 18.87
N LEU A 306 -0.24 8.37 18.43
CA LEU A 306 1.19 8.62 18.26
C LEU A 306 1.96 8.59 19.58
N GLU A 307 1.44 9.15 20.67
CA GLU A 307 2.04 9.07 22.01
C GLU A 307 2.15 7.63 22.51
N VAL A 308 1.09 6.84 22.35
CA VAL A 308 1.07 5.43 22.73
C VAL A 308 2.12 4.65 21.93
N VAL A 309 2.16 4.83 20.61
CA VAL A 309 3.10 4.15 19.71
C VAL A 309 4.54 4.59 20.00
N GLU A 310 4.79 5.89 20.16
CA GLU A 310 6.09 6.47 20.53
C GLU A 310 6.66 5.82 21.80
N SER A 311 5.83 5.70 22.85
CA SER A 311 6.23 5.08 24.12
C SER A 311 6.67 3.61 23.97
N ILE A 312 6.21 2.93 22.92
CA ILE A 312 6.57 1.54 22.60
C ILE A 312 7.82 1.52 21.73
N VAL A 313 7.81 2.26 20.61
CA VAL A 313 8.89 2.20 19.62
C VAL A 313 10.19 2.79 20.15
N LEU A 314 10.14 3.77 21.07
CA LEU A 314 11.33 4.36 21.71
C LEU A 314 11.83 3.54 22.90
N ASN A 315 11.03 2.62 23.44
CA ASN A 315 11.43 1.78 24.56
C ASN A 315 12.68 0.93 24.25
N GLN A 316 13.59 0.80 25.23
CA GLN A 316 14.84 0.05 25.10
C GLN A 316 14.67 -1.46 24.88
N TYR A 317 13.54 -2.05 25.32
CA TYR A 317 13.29 -3.48 25.16
C TYR A 317 12.71 -3.85 23.79
N VAL A 318 12.22 -2.86 23.04
CA VAL A 318 11.44 -3.07 21.82
C VAL A 318 12.21 -2.56 20.61
N SER A 319 12.13 -3.30 19.51
CA SER A 319 12.70 -2.88 18.22
C SER A 319 11.69 -3.22 17.15
N ILE A 320 10.94 -2.21 16.71
CA ILE A 320 9.96 -2.34 15.64
C ILE A 320 10.67 -2.09 14.31
N ARG A 321 10.45 -2.99 13.36
CA ARG A 321 10.94 -2.92 11.98
C ARG A 321 10.00 -2.09 11.12
N GLY A 322 8.70 -2.30 11.26
CA GLY A 322 7.70 -1.52 10.56
C GLY A 322 6.36 -1.51 11.29
N MET A 323 5.51 -0.58 10.92
CA MET A 323 4.19 -0.40 11.52
C MET A 323 3.14 0.03 10.50
N LEU A 324 1.90 -0.39 10.78
CA LEU A 324 0.68 0.08 10.13
C LEU A 324 -0.13 0.82 11.18
N LEU A 325 -0.34 2.13 10.99
CA LEU A 325 -1.13 2.94 11.91
C LEU A 325 -2.36 3.45 11.19
N THR A 326 -3.54 3.27 11.78
CA THR A 326 -4.76 3.95 11.34
C THR A 326 -4.96 5.16 12.24
N LEU A 327 -4.84 6.36 11.69
CA LEU A 327 -5.01 7.62 12.42
C LEU A 327 -6.40 8.19 12.12
N LYS A 328 -7.28 8.22 13.14
CA LYS A 328 -8.65 8.75 13.03
C LYS A 328 -8.62 10.27 13.00
N LEU A 329 -9.26 10.86 12.00
CA LEU A 329 -9.44 12.30 11.92
C LEU A 329 -10.77 12.60 12.61
N LEU A 330 -10.75 12.99 13.89
CA LEU A 330 -12.00 13.28 14.61
C LEU A 330 -12.70 14.51 14.02
N ASP A 331 -11.91 15.44 13.49
CA ASP A 331 -12.35 16.57 12.70
C ASP A 331 -11.49 16.68 11.43
N TRP A 332 -12.05 17.19 10.33
CA TRP A 332 -11.32 17.34 9.07
C TRP A 332 -10.13 18.32 9.16
N SER A 333 -10.12 19.25 10.13
CA SER A 333 -8.96 20.11 10.39
C SER A 333 -7.70 19.34 10.81
N ASP A 334 -7.85 18.12 11.35
CA ASP A 334 -6.70 17.26 11.66
C ASP A 334 -5.91 16.88 10.39
N ALA A 335 -6.54 16.92 9.21
CA ALA A 335 -5.89 16.68 7.93
C ALA A 335 -4.77 17.69 7.64
N GLU A 336 -4.86 18.91 8.19
CA GLU A 336 -3.85 19.96 8.00
C GLU A 336 -2.54 19.63 8.72
N ARG A 337 -2.58 18.74 9.72
CA ARG A 337 -1.43 18.31 10.53
C ARG A 337 -0.78 17.02 10.05
N ILE A 338 -1.23 16.44 8.93
CA ILE A 338 -0.71 15.15 8.42
C ILE A 338 0.82 15.16 8.34
N ASP A 339 1.44 16.19 7.77
CA ASP A 339 2.90 16.21 7.64
C ASP A 339 3.62 16.26 8.98
N GLN A 340 3.04 16.92 10.00
CA GLN A 340 3.57 16.92 11.37
C GLN A 340 3.51 15.51 11.98
N TYR A 341 2.41 14.78 11.75
CA TYR A 341 2.28 13.39 12.19
C TYR A 341 3.32 12.49 11.50
N LEU A 342 3.53 12.64 10.20
CA LEU A 342 4.51 11.84 9.45
C LEU A 342 5.94 12.17 9.88
N GLU A 343 6.29 13.44 10.10
CA GLU A 343 7.61 13.83 10.61
C GLU A 343 7.87 13.29 12.01
N ARG A 344 6.85 13.31 12.90
CA ARG A 344 6.97 12.68 14.22
C ARG A 344 7.30 11.19 14.08
N ILE A 345 6.64 10.47 13.17
CA ILE A 345 6.94 9.05 12.93
C ILE A 345 8.35 8.84 12.36
N ARG A 346 8.80 9.70 11.42
CA ARG A 346 10.17 9.67 10.88
C ARG A 346 11.21 9.84 11.97
N SER A 347 10.97 10.74 12.94
CA SER A 347 11.87 11.01 14.07
C SER A 347 12.16 9.78 14.94
N TRP A 348 11.29 8.77 14.94
CA TRP A 348 11.50 7.52 15.67
C TRP A 348 12.47 6.54 14.98
N GLY A 349 13.03 6.92 13.81
CA GLY A 349 14.02 6.14 13.07
C GLY A 349 13.44 5.32 11.91
N PHE A 350 12.26 5.68 11.40
CA PHE A 350 11.66 5.08 10.19
C PHE A 350 11.95 5.96 8.97
N ASN A 351 12.75 5.44 8.05
CA ASN A 351 13.21 6.18 6.86
C ASN A 351 12.33 5.98 5.62
N LYS A 352 11.33 5.09 5.69
CA LYS A 352 10.29 4.94 4.68
C LYS A 352 8.94 5.12 5.35
N VAL A 353 8.33 6.29 5.17
CA VAL A 353 7.02 6.64 5.77
C VAL A 353 6.11 7.12 4.66
N ARG A 354 4.99 6.42 4.47
CA ARG A 354 3.95 6.71 3.48
C ARG A 354 2.60 6.77 4.16
N ALA A 355 1.70 7.59 3.63
CA ALA A 355 0.34 7.73 4.14
C ALA A 355 -0.68 7.72 3.00
N ARG A 356 -1.86 7.17 3.26
CA ARG A 356 -2.95 7.10 2.30
C ARG A 356 -4.29 6.87 3.00
N GLN A 357 -5.33 7.55 2.56
CA GLN A 357 -6.71 7.15 2.86
C GLN A 357 -7.05 5.96 1.97
N LEU A 358 -7.02 4.77 2.56
CA LEU A 358 -7.26 3.50 1.89
C LEU A 358 -8.75 3.32 1.55
N GLN A 359 -9.09 2.41 0.63
CA GLN A 359 -10.46 2.12 0.17
C GLN A 359 -11.43 1.88 1.34
N PHE A 360 -11.03 1.07 2.32
CA PHE A 360 -11.88 0.73 3.46
C PHE A 360 -11.74 1.68 4.66
N ASN A 361 -10.92 2.74 4.55
CA ASN A 361 -10.90 3.78 5.57
C ASN A 361 -12.22 4.58 5.54
N ARG A 362 -12.57 5.22 6.66
CA ARG A 362 -13.60 6.26 6.69
C ARG A 362 -12.91 7.62 6.84
N GLN A 363 -13.30 8.42 7.82
CA GLN A 363 -12.62 9.64 8.24
C GLN A 363 -11.33 9.32 9.03
N GLU A 364 -10.39 8.66 8.36
CA GLU A 364 -9.11 8.20 8.88
C GLU A 364 -8.15 7.98 7.71
N PHE A 365 -6.85 7.85 8.00
CA PHE A 365 -5.87 7.45 7.00
C PHE A 365 -4.89 6.43 7.58
N CYS A 366 -4.36 5.59 6.70
CA CYS A 366 -3.35 4.61 7.03
C CYS A 366 -1.95 5.21 6.86
N VAL A 367 -1.05 4.92 7.79
CA VAL A 367 0.39 5.18 7.69
C VAL A 367 1.13 3.85 7.69
N ALA A 368 1.94 3.64 6.64
CA ALA A 368 2.93 2.57 6.60
C ALA A 368 4.32 3.16 6.84
N ALA A 369 4.95 2.77 7.96
CA ALA A 369 6.31 3.18 8.30
C ALA A 369 7.24 1.97 8.40
N LEU A 370 8.41 2.04 7.77
CA LEU A 370 9.39 0.96 7.69
C LEU A 370 10.81 1.49 7.92
N GLN A 371 11.58 0.77 8.73
CA GLN A 371 13.01 0.97 8.88
C GLN A 371 13.77 0.02 7.95
N GLN A 372 14.47 0.58 6.96
CA GLN A 372 15.21 -0.17 5.96
C GLN A 372 16.61 0.45 5.69
N PRO A 373 17.72 -0.24 6.01
CA PRO A 373 17.79 -1.57 6.61
C PRO A 373 17.34 -1.57 8.07
N PHE A 374 16.75 -2.68 8.52
CA PHE A 374 16.33 -2.84 9.91
C PHE A 374 17.54 -2.93 10.85
N ARG A 375 17.56 -2.12 11.91
CA ARG A 375 18.60 -2.13 12.94
C ARG A 375 17.95 -2.37 14.30
N ARG A 376 18.29 -3.51 14.91
CA ARG A 376 17.82 -3.82 16.27
C ARG A 376 18.57 -2.95 17.28
N LYS A 377 17.83 -2.39 18.24
CA LYS A 377 18.44 -1.68 19.37
C LYS A 377 19.31 -2.63 20.20
N PRO A 378 20.42 -2.15 20.78
CA PRO A 378 21.22 -2.94 21.70
C PRO A 378 20.37 -3.34 22.93
N LEU A 379 20.51 -4.59 23.37
CA LEU A 379 19.85 -5.02 24.60
C LEU A 379 20.45 -4.28 25.81
N PRO A 380 19.63 -3.87 26.80
CA PRO A 380 20.13 -3.25 28.02
C PRO A 380 21.19 -4.11 28.70
N ALA A 381 22.23 -3.48 29.26
CA ALA A 381 23.40 -4.17 29.82
C ALA A 381 23.03 -5.26 30.86
N ARG A 382 21.98 -5.04 31.66
CA ARG A 382 21.46 -5.99 32.65
C ARG A 382 20.98 -7.32 32.04
N LEU A 383 20.56 -7.33 30.78
CA LEU A 383 20.14 -8.54 30.05
C LEU A 383 21.28 -9.21 29.26
N ARG A 384 22.42 -8.53 29.05
CA ARG A 384 23.59 -9.12 28.38
C ARG A 384 24.29 -10.18 29.24
N ARG A 385 24.13 -10.12 30.57
CA ARG A 385 24.84 -10.97 31.57
C ARG A 385 24.28 -12.39 31.80
N ARG A 386 23.33 -12.89 30.98
CA ARG A 386 22.72 -14.23 31.16
C ARG A 386 23.06 -15.26 30.07
N ARG A 387 24.25 -15.19 29.45
CA ARG A 387 24.82 -16.37 28.77
C ARG A 387 25.59 -17.16 29.83
N PRO A 388 25.21 -18.41 30.16
CA PRO A 388 26.10 -19.28 30.91
C PRO A 388 27.35 -19.46 30.06
N THR A 389 28.50 -19.07 30.59
CA THR A 389 29.77 -19.58 30.09
C THR A 389 29.72 -21.09 30.26
N SER A 390 29.86 -21.83 29.16
CA SER A 390 30.09 -23.27 29.22
C SER A 390 31.34 -23.48 30.08
N LYS A 391 31.15 -23.99 31.31
CA LYS A 391 32.27 -24.49 32.11
C LYS A 391 32.93 -25.59 31.27
N SER A 392 34.18 -25.36 30.90
CA SER A 392 35.08 -26.37 30.38
C SER A 392 35.07 -27.55 31.35
N ARG A 393 34.70 -28.75 30.87
CA ARG A 393 35.01 -30.00 31.56
C ARG A 393 36.53 -30.12 31.57
N SER A 394 37.16 -29.89 32.72
CA SER A 394 38.52 -30.33 32.97
C SER A 394 38.50 -31.85 33.07
N SER A 395 39.23 -32.50 32.17
CA SER A 395 39.51 -33.93 32.18
C SER A 395 40.48 -34.27 33.31
N THR A 396 39.98 -34.88 34.37
CA THR A 396 40.80 -35.63 35.32
C THR A 396 41.13 -36.99 34.69
N LEU A 397 42.36 -37.12 34.21
CA LEU A 397 42.99 -38.40 33.88
C LEU A 397 43.24 -39.16 35.19
N ASN A 398 42.53 -40.26 35.40
CA ASN A 398 42.92 -41.27 36.38
C ASN A 398 43.48 -42.49 35.65
N SER A 399 44.66 -42.86 36.09
CA SER A 399 45.55 -43.94 35.70
C SER A 399 44.90 -45.34 35.76
N ALA A 400 45.13 -46.14 34.72
CA ALA A 400 45.00 -47.60 34.76
C ALA A 400 46.40 -48.23 34.97
N PRO A 401 46.54 -49.26 35.83
CA PRO A 401 47.81 -49.96 35.98
C PRO A 401 48.00 -51.03 34.90
N GLN A 402 49.28 -51.21 34.55
CA GLN A 402 49.82 -52.13 33.56
C GLN A 402 49.61 -53.61 33.93
N SER A 403 49.41 -54.46 32.93
CA SER A 403 49.70 -55.89 32.98
C SER A 403 50.60 -56.28 31.80
N PRO A 404 51.50 -57.28 31.96
CA PRO A 404 52.70 -57.42 31.14
C PRO A 404 52.52 -58.34 29.93
N SER A 405 53.44 -58.15 29.00
CA SER A 405 53.66 -58.78 27.70
C SER A 405 53.98 -60.29 27.72
N THR A 406 53.44 -61.02 26.74
CA THR A 406 54.04 -62.18 26.04
C THR A 406 53.26 -62.37 24.72
N ASN A 407 53.82 -62.06 23.54
CA ASN A 407 54.76 -62.82 22.67
C ASN A 407 54.11 -63.89 21.77
N LEU A 408 54.36 -63.75 20.45
CA LEU A 408 54.29 -64.71 19.32
C LEU A 408 52.91 -65.34 19.01
N SER A 409 52.55 -65.78 17.81
CA SER A 409 52.95 -65.65 16.40
C SER A 409 51.90 -66.49 15.63
N SER A 410 51.56 -66.07 14.41
CA SER A 410 51.19 -66.89 13.24
C SER A 410 50.02 -67.91 13.27
N GLU A 411 49.34 -67.92 12.12
CA GLU A 411 48.64 -69.05 11.47
C GLU A 411 47.13 -69.24 11.68
N GLN A 412 46.42 -68.79 10.63
CA GLN A 412 45.26 -69.40 9.98
C GLN A 412 45.43 -70.92 9.72
N PRO A 413 44.35 -71.70 9.48
CA PRO A 413 43.22 -71.39 8.58
C PRO A 413 41.86 -71.19 9.25
#